data_AF-A0A847IBR3-F1
#
_entry.id   AF-A0A847IBR3-F1
#
_cell.length_a   1.000
_cell.length_b   1.000
_cell.length_c   1.000
_cell.angle_alpha   90.00
_cell.angle_beta   90.00
_cell.angle_gamma   90.00
#
_symmetry.space_group_name_H-M   'P 1'
#
loop_
_entity.id
_entity.type
_entity.pdbx_description
1 polymer ?
#
loop_
_entity_poly.entity_id
_entity_poly.type
_entity_poly.pdbx_seq_one_letter_code
_entity_poly.pdbx_strand_id
1 'polypeptide(L)'
;MDAHHLTALTDQLVDELSPGAAGDDSLLDRLENTRPGVDDTVVLNLIVAVVRLRNVLDYLLAFLIGLAERQRIPLRRKLKTGPDLLLVIGVAPVVAQRMGRLGRALHRFPTVAAGMRDGHTSAEFADAVVKGVEHIR
;
A
#
# COMPACT_ATOMS: atom_id res chain seq x y z
N MET A 1 -0.14 15.83 -5.54
CA MET A 1 1.07 15.01 -5.35
C MET A 1 1.38 14.34 -6.68
N ASP A 2 2.56 14.57 -7.23
CA ASP A 2 3.06 13.88 -8.42
C ASP A 2 4.00 12.73 -8.02
N ALA A 3 4.60 12.04 -9.00
CA ALA A 3 5.53 10.94 -8.75
C ALA A 3 6.76 11.36 -7.94
N HIS A 4 7.28 12.58 -8.17
CA HIS A 4 8.47 13.08 -7.48
C HIS A 4 8.22 13.21 -5.96
N HIS A 5 7.06 13.75 -5.58
CA HIS A 5 6.70 13.89 -4.17
C HIS A 5 6.52 12.53 -3.47
N LEU A 6 5.95 11.53 -4.15
CA LEU A 6 5.80 10.19 -3.59
C LEU A 6 7.15 9.48 -3.44
N THR A 7 8.06 9.64 -4.41
CA THR A 7 9.44 9.14 -4.31
C THR A 7 10.18 9.81 -3.16
N ALA A 8 10.15 11.13 -3.07
CA ALA A 8 10.81 11.85 -1.98
C ALA A 8 10.29 11.45 -0.59
N LEU A 9 8.97 11.24 -0.44
CA LEU A 9 8.39 10.71 0.80
C LEU A 9 8.90 9.30 1.11
N THR A 10 9.03 8.46 0.09
CA THR A 10 9.55 7.09 0.25
C THR A 10 11.02 7.11 0.66
N ASP A 11 11.84 7.96 0.01
CA ASP A 11 13.26 8.12 0.31
C ASP A 11 13.45 8.63 1.75
N GLN A 12 12.67 9.64 2.16
CA GLN A 12 12.67 10.13 3.54
C GLN A 12 12.33 9.02 4.54
N LEU A 13 11.32 8.18 4.24
CA LEU A 13 10.97 7.06 5.11
C LEU A 13 12.07 6.00 5.15
N VAL A 14 12.77 5.75 4.03
CA VAL A 14 13.92 4.85 3.97
C VAL A 14 15.06 5.38 4.84
N ASP A 15 15.36 6.68 4.77
CA ASP A 15 16.40 7.30 5.59
C ASP A 15 16.07 7.21 7.09
N GLU A 16 14.82 7.46 7.48
CA GLU A 16 14.33 7.33 8.86
C GLU A 16 14.37 5.89 9.41
N LEU A 17 14.34 4.89 8.53
CA LEU A 17 14.40 3.47 8.85
C LEU A 17 15.80 2.87 8.65
N SER A 18 16.78 3.67 8.22
CA SER A 18 18.13 3.21 7.93
C SER A 18 19.08 3.54 9.09
N PRO A 19 19.74 2.54 9.71
CA PRO A 19 20.66 2.78 10.82
C PRO A 19 21.77 3.77 10.43
N GLY A 20 21.94 4.85 11.21
CA GLY A 20 23.02 5.83 11.02
C GLY A 20 22.94 6.70 9.76
N ALA A 21 21.90 6.58 8.93
CA ALA A 21 21.75 7.41 7.72
C ALA A 21 21.23 8.82 8.03
N ALA A 22 20.37 8.96 9.03
CA ALA A 22 19.82 10.25 9.48
C ALA A 22 20.58 10.87 10.68
N GLY A 23 21.74 10.31 11.05
CA GLY A 23 22.44 10.61 12.31
C GLY A 23 21.84 9.86 13.51
N ASP A 24 22.37 10.07 14.73
CA ASP A 24 21.96 9.42 16.00
C ASP A 24 20.49 9.71 16.45
N ASP A 25 19.62 10.23 15.57
CA ASP A 25 18.24 10.66 15.89
C ASP A 25 17.20 10.19 14.85
N SER A 26 17.50 9.13 14.09
CA SER A 26 16.51 8.53 13.16
C SER A 26 15.27 7.99 13.91
N LEU A 27 14.14 7.81 13.23
CA LEU A 27 12.99 7.11 13.80
C LEU A 27 13.38 5.73 14.34
N LEU A 28 14.18 4.95 13.59
CA LEU A 28 14.62 3.63 14.05
C LEU A 28 15.48 3.73 15.32
N ASP A 29 16.44 4.65 15.38
CA ASP A 29 17.29 4.84 16.56
C ASP A 29 16.46 5.24 17.78
N ARG A 30 15.46 6.10 17.61
CA ARG A 30 14.54 6.47 18.70
C ARG A 30 13.70 5.29 19.18
N LEU A 31 13.22 4.45 18.26
CA LEU A 31 12.43 3.26 18.60
C LEU A 31 13.29 2.17 19.27
N GLU A 32 14.53 1.96 18.83
CA GLU A 32 15.45 0.98 19.42
C GLU A 32 15.97 1.42 20.79
N ASN A 33 16.21 2.73 20.98
CA ASN A 33 16.67 3.30 22.25
C ASN A 33 15.52 3.68 23.20
N THR A 34 14.29 3.31 22.85
CA THR A 34 13.10 3.49 23.70
C THR A 34 13.28 2.70 25.00
N ARG A 35 13.44 3.42 26.10
CA ARG A 35 13.59 2.82 27.43
C ARG A 35 12.27 2.19 27.90
N PRO A 36 12.31 1.14 28.74
CA PRO A 36 11.12 0.67 29.46
C PRO A 36 10.42 1.84 30.19
N GLY A 37 9.12 2.01 29.96
CA GLY A 37 8.33 3.14 30.49
C GLY A 37 8.02 4.25 29.48
N VAL A 38 8.25 4.04 28.18
CA VAL A 38 7.65 4.90 27.13
C VAL A 38 6.13 4.82 27.21
N ASP A 39 5.49 5.97 26.96
CA ASP A 39 4.03 6.07 26.88
C ASP A 39 3.51 5.15 25.77
N ASP A 40 2.79 4.09 26.16
CA ASP A 40 2.14 3.12 25.27
C ASP A 40 1.36 3.83 24.15
N THR A 41 0.81 5.02 24.44
CA THR A 41 0.09 5.86 23.48
C THR A 41 0.94 6.21 22.26
N VAL A 42 2.24 6.47 22.43
CA VAL A 42 3.15 6.81 21.32
C VAL A 42 3.31 5.63 20.39
N VAL A 43 3.61 4.44 20.92
CA VAL A 43 3.82 3.22 20.13
C VAL A 43 2.52 2.81 19.43
N LEU A 44 1.39 2.84 20.14
CA LEU A 44 0.08 2.52 19.58
C LEU A 44 -0.30 3.50 18.46
N ASN A 45 -0.06 4.80 18.63
CA ASN A 45 -0.32 5.79 17.59
C ASN A 45 0.56 5.58 16.35
N LEU A 46 1.83 5.19 16.52
CA LEU A 46 2.70 4.85 15.40
C LEU A 46 2.22 3.60 14.66
N ILE A 47 1.81 2.56 15.38
CA ILE A 47 1.20 1.36 14.77
C ILE A 47 -0.02 1.76 13.93
N VAL A 48 -0.92 2.58 14.48
CA VAL A 48 -2.10 3.08 13.76
C VAL A 48 -1.69 3.88 12.52
N ALA A 49 -0.71 4.78 12.64
CA ALA A 49 -0.24 5.59 11.52
C ALA A 49 0.33 4.72 10.38
N VAL A 50 1.18 3.74 10.70
CA VAL A 50 1.80 2.83 9.72
C VAL A 50 0.74 1.94 9.05
N VAL A 51 -0.23 1.42 9.81
CA VAL A 51 -1.34 0.63 9.23
C VAL A 51 -2.18 1.48 8.28
N ARG A 52 -2.50 2.72 8.66
CA ARG A 52 -3.23 3.63 7.77
C ARG A 52 -2.44 3.91 6.50
N LEU A 53 -1.15 4.21 6.61
CA LEU A 53 -0.29 4.45 5.45
C LEU A 53 -0.26 3.24 4.51
N ARG A 54 -0.09 2.01 5.04
CA ARG A 54 -0.14 0.77 4.26
C ARG A 54 -1.45 0.66 3.47
N ASN A 55 -2.58 0.90 4.14
CA ASN A 55 -3.90 0.79 3.52
C ASN A 55 -4.13 1.82 2.40
N VAL A 56 -3.67 3.06 2.60
CA VAL A 56 -3.74 4.12 1.59
C VAL A 56 -2.86 3.80 0.38
N LEU A 57 -1.64 3.31 0.62
CA LEU A 57 -0.72 2.90 -0.45
C LEU A 57 -1.24 1.69 -1.23
N ASP A 58 -1.85 0.73 -0.54
CA ASP A 58 -2.53 -0.41 -1.17
C ASP A 58 -3.69 0.04 -2.08
N TYR A 59 -4.49 1.02 -1.65
CA TYR A 59 -5.52 1.63 -2.49
C TYR A 59 -4.92 2.28 -3.74
N LEU A 60 -3.88 3.10 -3.55
CA LEU A 60 -3.22 3.78 -4.65
C LEU A 60 -2.64 2.77 -5.65
N LEU A 61 -1.98 1.71 -5.17
CA LEU A 61 -1.42 0.65 -6.01
C LEU A 61 -2.52 -0.07 -6.79
N ALA A 62 -3.60 -0.50 -6.14
CA ALA A 62 -4.74 -1.13 -6.81
C ALA A 62 -5.35 -0.20 -7.88
N PHE A 63 -5.51 1.09 -7.58
CA PHE A 63 -6.02 2.07 -8.53
C PHE A 63 -5.08 2.22 -9.74
N LEU A 64 -3.77 2.34 -9.52
CA LEU A 64 -2.77 2.47 -10.59
C LEU A 64 -2.73 1.23 -11.47
N ILE A 65 -2.88 0.03 -10.91
CA ILE A 65 -2.97 -1.21 -11.69
C ILE A 65 -4.25 -1.24 -12.52
N GLY A 66 -5.39 -0.88 -11.95
CA GLY A 66 -6.64 -0.75 -12.71
C GLY A 66 -6.56 0.30 -13.83
N LEU A 67 -5.90 1.43 -13.57
CA LEU A 67 -5.64 2.47 -14.58
C LEU A 67 -4.70 1.96 -15.68
N ALA A 68 -3.64 1.24 -15.32
CA ALA A 68 -2.69 0.68 -16.26
C ALA A 68 -3.36 -0.32 -17.22
N GLU A 69 -4.27 -1.16 -16.71
CA GLU A 69 -5.09 -2.05 -17.54
C GLU A 69 -5.97 -1.26 -18.51
N ARG A 70 -6.71 -0.25 -18.04
CA ARG A 70 -7.55 0.61 -18.91
C ARG A 70 -6.74 1.32 -19.99
N GLN A 71 -5.50 1.71 -19.67
CA GLN A 71 -4.58 2.39 -20.60
C GLN A 71 -3.76 1.42 -21.47
N ARG A 72 -4.01 0.11 -21.37
CA ARG A 72 -3.28 -0.95 -22.10
C ARG A 72 -1.76 -0.90 -21.91
N ILE A 73 -1.29 -0.43 -20.75
CA ILE A 73 0.15 -0.38 -20.41
C ILE A 73 0.77 -1.79 -20.41
N PRO A 74 0.14 -2.84 -19.81
CA PRO A 74 0.71 -4.19 -19.85
C PRO A 74 1.03 -4.64 -21.28
N LEU A 75 0.10 -4.43 -22.22
CA LEU A 75 0.29 -4.80 -23.63
C LEU A 75 1.48 -4.09 -24.27
N ARG A 76 1.63 -2.77 -24.04
CA ARG A 76 2.78 -1.99 -24.53
C ARG A 76 4.12 -2.44 -23.93
N ARG A 77 4.09 -3.15 -22.80
CA ARG A 77 5.24 -3.74 -22.12
C ARG A 77 5.41 -5.24 -22.40
N LYS A 78 4.68 -5.80 -23.39
CA LYS A 78 4.68 -7.23 -23.74
C LYS A 78 4.22 -8.15 -22.59
N LEU A 79 3.32 -7.65 -21.74
CA LEU A 79 2.68 -8.37 -20.64
C LEU A 79 1.19 -8.57 -20.93
N LYS A 80 0.53 -9.50 -20.21
CA LYS A 80 -0.87 -9.86 -20.46
C LYS A 80 -1.83 -9.03 -19.62
N THR A 81 -1.52 -8.81 -18.35
CA THR A 81 -2.45 -8.20 -17.38
C THR A 81 -1.76 -7.18 -16.46
N GLY A 82 -2.54 -6.39 -15.74
CA GLY A 82 -2.06 -5.45 -14.74
C GLY A 82 -1.20 -6.10 -13.64
N PRO A 83 -1.61 -7.23 -13.03
CA PRO A 83 -0.77 -7.99 -12.11
C PRO A 83 0.62 -8.32 -12.62
N ASP A 84 0.80 -8.55 -13.93
CA ASP A 84 2.11 -8.87 -14.49
C ASP A 84 3.11 -7.72 -14.33
N LEU A 85 2.63 -6.46 -14.28
CA LEU A 85 3.49 -5.31 -14.00
C LEU A 85 4.13 -5.40 -12.61
N LEU A 86 3.38 -5.93 -11.63
CA LEU A 86 3.85 -6.11 -10.26
C LEU A 86 4.78 -7.32 -10.14
N LEU A 87 4.46 -8.41 -10.86
CA LEU A 87 5.30 -9.61 -10.87
C LEU A 87 6.72 -9.32 -11.41
N VAL A 88 6.83 -8.50 -12.46
CA VAL A 88 8.12 -8.14 -13.07
C VAL A 88 9.02 -7.36 -12.10
N ILE A 89 8.45 -6.60 -11.16
CA ILE A 89 9.21 -5.85 -10.15
C ILE A 89 9.32 -6.59 -8.80
N GLY A 90 9.02 -7.90 -8.78
CA GLY A 90 9.27 -8.77 -7.62
C GLY A 90 8.15 -8.82 -6.57
N VAL A 91 6.96 -8.28 -6.85
CA VAL A 91 5.82 -8.38 -5.92
C VAL A 91 5.31 -9.82 -5.87
N ALA A 92 5.05 -10.33 -4.66
CA ALA A 92 4.54 -11.68 -4.45
C ALA A 92 3.24 -11.94 -5.25
N PRO A 93 3.08 -13.14 -5.87
CA PRO A 93 1.93 -13.43 -6.73
C PRO A 93 0.57 -13.20 -6.08
N VAL A 94 0.42 -13.56 -4.80
CA VAL A 94 -0.83 -13.36 -4.06
C VAL A 94 -1.21 -11.87 -3.95
N VAL A 95 -0.21 -10.99 -3.77
CA VAL A 95 -0.40 -9.54 -3.68
C VAL A 95 -0.69 -8.97 -5.06
N ALA A 96 0.07 -9.36 -6.08
CA ALA A 96 -0.13 -8.88 -7.46
C ALA A 96 -1.55 -9.20 -7.97
N GLN A 97 -2.02 -10.44 -7.75
CA GLN A 97 -3.37 -10.85 -8.14
C GLN A 97 -4.45 -10.13 -7.33
N ARG A 98 -4.21 -9.86 -6.05
CA ARG A 98 -5.11 -9.04 -5.21
C ARG A 98 -5.25 -7.63 -5.77
N MET A 99 -4.14 -6.96 -6.06
CA MET A 99 -4.15 -5.60 -6.61
C MET A 99 -4.87 -5.55 -7.96
N GLY A 100 -4.69 -6.56 -8.82
CA GLY A 100 -5.43 -6.65 -10.09
C GLY A 100 -6.94 -6.79 -9.91
N ARG A 101 -7.39 -7.67 -9.00
CA ARG A 101 -8.82 -7.80 -8.69
C ARG A 101 -9.39 -6.51 -8.12
N LEU A 102 -8.74 -5.93 -7.11
CA LEU A 102 -9.16 -4.66 -6.52
C LEU A 102 -9.20 -3.54 -7.55
N GLY A 103 -8.17 -3.40 -8.40
CA GLY A 103 -8.10 -2.40 -9.46
C GLY A 103 -9.25 -2.49 -10.48
N ARG A 104 -9.74 -3.70 -10.74
CA ARG A 104 -10.93 -3.93 -11.59
C ARG A 104 -12.25 -3.75 -10.84
N ALA A 105 -12.30 -4.05 -9.54
CA ALA A 105 -13.55 -4.13 -8.80
C ALA A 105 -13.95 -2.84 -8.09
N LEU A 106 -13.00 -2.08 -7.52
CA LEU A 106 -13.27 -1.01 -6.53
C LEU A 106 -14.27 0.07 -6.99
N HIS A 107 -14.37 0.35 -8.30
CA HIS A 107 -15.37 1.28 -8.82
C HIS A 107 -16.83 0.83 -8.60
N ARG A 108 -17.06 -0.46 -8.37
CA ARG A 108 -18.37 -1.05 -8.02
C ARG A 108 -18.60 -1.11 -6.49
N PHE A 109 -17.58 -0.81 -5.69
CA PHE A 109 -17.60 -0.92 -4.23
C PHE A 109 -17.17 0.42 -3.59
N PRO A 110 -17.94 1.52 -3.75
CA PRO A 110 -17.52 2.86 -3.37
C PRO A 110 -17.21 2.99 -1.86
N THR A 111 -17.96 2.31 -0.99
CA THR A 111 -17.72 2.29 0.45
C THR A 111 -16.39 1.63 0.82
N VAL A 112 -16.06 0.51 0.17
CA VAL A 112 -14.79 -0.20 0.39
C VAL A 112 -13.63 0.66 -0.13
N ALA A 113 -13.80 1.27 -1.31
CA ALA A 113 -12.81 2.16 -1.89
C ALA A 113 -12.53 3.38 -0.99
N ALA A 114 -13.57 3.98 -0.40
CA ALA A 114 -13.41 5.07 0.57
C ALA A 114 -12.67 4.59 1.83
N GLY A 115 -13.06 3.45 2.41
CA GLY A 115 -12.39 2.88 3.57
C GLY A 115 -10.90 2.63 3.35
N MET A 116 -10.50 2.12 2.19
CA MET A 116 -9.08 1.94 1.88
C MET A 116 -8.36 3.29 1.69
N ARG A 117 -8.99 4.25 0.99
CA ARG A 117 -8.43 5.60 0.75
C ARG A 117 -8.24 6.40 2.03
N ASP A 118 -9.10 6.20 3.02
CA ASP A 118 -9.02 6.87 4.33
C ASP A 118 -8.10 6.13 5.32
N GLY A 119 -7.58 4.96 4.90
CA GLY A 119 -6.66 4.11 5.65
C GLY A 119 -7.33 3.17 6.66
N HIS A 120 -8.67 3.09 6.67
CA HIS A 120 -9.43 2.26 7.62
C HIS A 120 -9.59 0.81 7.18
N THR A 121 -9.41 0.52 5.89
CA THR A 121 -9.64 -0.82 5.32
C THR A 121 -8.39 -1.34 4.61
N SER A 122 -7.94 -2.53 4.99
CA SER A 122 -6.81 -3.19 4.33
C SER A 122 -7.19 -3.77 2.97
N ALA A 123 -6.21 -3.94 2.09
CA ALA A 123 -6.42 -4.63 0.82
C ALA A 123 -6.89 -6.08 1.00
N GLU A 124 -6.42 -6.77 2.03
CA GLU A 124 -6.87 -8.13 2.36
C GLU A 124 -8.39 -8.16 2.60
N PHE A 125 -8.88 -7.26 3.45
CA PHE A 125 -10.30 -7.16 3.77
C PHE A 125 -11.12 -6.76 2.55
N ALA A 126 -10.65 -5.75 1.80
CA ALA A 126 -11.32 -5.30 0.58
C ALA A 126 -11.42 -6.42 -0.46
N ASP A 127 -10.35 -7.21 -0.65
CA ASP A 127 -10.34 -8.33 -1.60
C ASP A 127 -11.27 -9.46 -1.16
N ALA A 128 -11.38 -9.70 0.16
CA ALA A 128 -12.33 -10.65 0.71
C ALA A 128 -13.79 -10.22 0.43
N VAL A 129 -14.11 -8.94 0.64
CA VAL A 129 -15.45 -8.40 0.32
C VAL A 129 -15.76 -8.52 -1.18
N VAL A 130 -14.82 -8.13 -2.05
CA VAL A 130 -14.99 -8.24 -3.51
C VAL A 130 -15.26 -9.69 -3.92
N LYS A 131 -14.43 -10.64 -3.45
CA LYS A 131 -14.60 -12.06 -3.73
C LYS A 131 -15.93 -12.60 -3.23
N GLY A 132 -16.30 -12.25 -1.99
CA GLY A 132 -17.55 -12.72 -1.38
C GLY A 132 -18.77 -12.25 -2.17
N VAL A 133 -18.79 -10.98 -2.59
CA VAL A 133 -19.90 -10.43 -3.39
C VAL A 133 -19.92 -10.99 -4.81
N GLU A 134 -18.77 -11.22 -5.43
CA GLU A 134 -18.68 -11.86 -6.76
C GLU A 134 -19.09 -13.34 -6.74
N HIS A 135 -19.00 -14.02 -5.60
CA HIS A 135 -19.39 -15.43 -5.48
C HIS A 135 -20.91 -15.64 -5.43
N ILE A 136 -21.65 -14.67 -4.87
CA ILE A 136 -23.10 -14.78 -4.66
C ILE A 136 -23.93 -14.05 -5.74
N ARG A 137 -23.26 -13.50 -6.75
CA ARG A 137 -23.87 -12.80 -7.87
C ARG A 137 -23.90 -13.70 -9.10
#